data_AF-A0A7C6E2S2-F1
#
_entry.id   AF-A0A7C6E2S2-F1
#
_cell.length_a   1.000
_cell.length_b   1.000
_cell.length_c   1.000
_cell.angle_alpha   90.00
_cell.angle_beta   90.00
_cell.angle_gamma   90.00
#
_symmetry.space_group_name_H-M   'P 1'
#
loop_
_entity.id
_entity.type
_entity.pdbx_description
1 polymer ?
#
loop_
_entity_poly.entity_id
_entity_poly.type
_entity_poly.pdbx_seq_one_letter_code
_entity_poly.pdbx_strand_id
1 'polypeptide(L)'
;MSDDLQQLLAALRRKIARIERKHSVAAPLPSPPPCFDRERPARYFIEEWMSGEVVETPCGQHFETERLWERHRRHGSMDIDALLELPPDLLGPLSSGEITHSAPERWAFLDTETTGLAAGAGTYAFLVGIGRITPQGFRIRQFFMRDYGEEPSMLWALSKHLEQFEVLVSYNGKVYDQPLLETRYRLARRPSPFERIRHLDLMYGARRLWKLRMESCRLVDLEAQILGFEREGDLPGEMIPYVYFEYLRSRQALRVAPIFHHNAMDILTLACLTGIVPFAYRAPEQMRFSHGADLLGLARWVLKTGDQERALRLMRRALELGLPDDLLFRTLWDVATLEKRRRKTAEALAVLEELASCRNPYRVAALVELAKHYEHAERDYARALACAERACELEPTPELERRRQRLARRLAAATGPRLL
;
A
#
# COMPACT_ATOMS: atom_id res chain seq x y z
N MET A 1 49.53 -19.78 -0.91
CA MET A 1 48.28 -18.97 -0.98
C MET A 1 47.14 -19.90 -0.61
N SER A 2 46.37 -19.57 0.43
CA SER A 2 45.51 -20.53 1.15
C SER A 2 44.33 -21.04 0.30
N ASP A 3 43.84 -22.23 0.66
CA ASP A 3 42.63 -22.86 0.10
C ASP A 3 41.43 -21.91 0.02
N ASP A 4 41.34 -20.94 0.93
CA ASP A 4 40.31 -19.89 0.92
C ASP A 4 40.36 -19.01 -0.33
N LEU A 5 41.55 -18.69 -0.85
CA LEU A 5 41.67 -17.91 -2.08
C LEU A 5 41.26 -18.76 -3.30
N GLN A 6 41.55 -20.06 -3.29
CA GLN A 6 41.10 -20.97 -4.35
C GLN A 6 39.58 -21.17 -4.29
N GLN A 7 38.97 -21.25 -3.10
CA GLN A 7 37.52 -21.32 -2.94
C GLN A 7 36.84 -20.01 -3.34
N LEU A 8 37.43 -18.86 -3.00
CA LEU A 8 36.93 -17.54 -3.39
C LEU A 8 37.02 -17.33 -4.91
N LEU A 9 38.13 -17.75 -5.53
CA LEU A 9 38.31 -17.72 -6.98
C LEU A 9 37.38 -18.72 -7.69
N ALA A 10 37.11 -19.89 -7.11
CA ALA A 10 36.14 -20.85 -7.62
C ALA A 10 34.69 -20.35 -7.48
N ALA A 11 34.38 -19.62 -6.41
CA ALA A 11 33.09 -18.96 -6.22
C ALA A 11 32.92 -17.78 -7.19
N LEU A 12 33.96 -16.97 -7.40
CA LEU A 12 33.96 -15.88 -8.37
C LEU A 12 33.83 -16.41 -9.80
N ARG A 13 34.57 -17.46 -10.17
CA ARG A 13 34.45 -18.11 -11.50
C ARG A 13 33.06 -18.69 -11.73
N ARG A 14 32.43 -19.28 -10.70
CA ARG A 14 31.02 -19.73 -10.77
C ARG A 14 30.03 -18.56 -10.91
N LYS A 15 30.31 -17.42 -10.26
CA LYS A 15 29.49 -16.20 -10.36
C LYS A 15 29.63 -15.54 -11.74
N ILE A 16 30.85 -15.45 -12.26
CA ILE A 16 31.16 -14.93 -13.59
C ILE A 16 30.56 -15.84 -14.67
N ALA A 17 30.73 -17.16 -14.59
CA ALA A 17 30.12 -18.10 -15.54
C ALA A 17 28.58 -18.12 -15.48
N ARG A 18 27.98 -17.71 -14.35
CA ARG A 18 26.52 -17.52 -14.21
C ARG A 18 26.05 -16.20 -14.82
N ILE A 19 26.86 -15.14 -14.71
CA ILE A 19 26.61 -13.83 -15.32
C ILE A 19 26.80 -13.91 -16.84
N GLU A 20 27.86 -14.56 -17.31
CA GLU A 20 28.10 -14.82 -18.73
C GLU A 20 27.02 -15.71 -19.33
N ARG A 21 26.54 -16.76 -18.64
CA ARG A 21 25.34 -17.51 -19.08
C ARG A 21 24.05 -16.68 -19.09
N LYS A 22 23.97 -15.63 -18.27
CA LYS A 22 22.82 -14.71 -18.25
C LYS A 22 22.90 -13.65 -19.36
N HIS A 23 24.09 -13.43 -19.93
CA HIS A 23 24.36 -12.44 -20.99
C HIS A 23 24.73 -13.06 -22.35
N SER A 24 24.98 -14.38 -22.42
CA SER A 24 25.31 -15.11 -23.66
C SER A 24 24.11 -15.83 -24.28
N VAL A 25 22.94 -15.79 -23.65
CA VAL A 25 21.67 -16.07 -24.32
C VAL A 25 21.25 -14.78 -24.99
N ALA A 26 21.45 -14.71 -26.31
CA ALA A 26 20.88 -13.67 -27.15
C ALA A 26 19.40 -13.49 -26.78
N ALA A 27 19.01 -12.25 -26.51
CA ALA A 27 17.60 -11.92 -26.33
C ALA A 27 16.82 -12.50 -27.52
N PRO A 28 15.76 -13.28 -27.31
CA PRO A 28 14.87 -13.60 -28.42
C PRO A 28 14.40 -12.27 -29.02
N LEU A 29 14.37 -12.20 -30.35
CA LEU A 29 13.70 -11.11 -31.07
C LEU A 29 12.36 -10.83 -30.39
N PRO A 30 11.92 -9.55 -30.28
CA PRO A 30 10.64 -9.25 -29.67
C PRO A 30 9.58 -10.13 -30.32
N SER A 31 8.95 -10.96 -29.50
CA SER A 31 7.80 -11.76 -29.91
C SER A 31 6.85 -10.82 -30.65
N PRO A 32 6.26 -11.22 -31.80
CA PRO A 32 5.14 -10.46 -32.33
C PRO A 32 4.12 -10.27 -31.19
N PRO A 33 3.44 -9.11 -31.12
CA PRO A 33 2.48 -8.84 -30.06
C PRO A 33 1.55 -10.06 -29.90
N PRO A 34 1.21 -10.46 -28.66
CA PRO A 34 0.41 -11.65 -28.44
C PRO A 34 -0.83 -11.58 -29.34
N CYS A 35 -0.98 -12.60 -30.20
CA CYS A 35 -2.21 -12.78 -30.94
C CYS A 35 -3.27 -13.08 -29.87
N PHE A 36 -4.19 -12.14 -29.65
CA PHE A 36 -5.29 -12.33 -28.71
C PHE A 36 -6.05 -13.60 -29.12
N ASP A 37 -5.97 -14.65 -28.30
CA ASP A 37 -6.75 -15.87 -28.49
C ASP A 37 -8.24 -15.48 -28.53
N ARG A 38 -8.86 -15.80 -29.67
CA ARG A 38 -10.24 -15.43 -30.04
C ARG A 38 -11.31 -16.31 -29.38
N GLU A 39 -10.98 -17.04 -28.32
CA GLU A 39 -11.85 -18.11 -27.82
C GLU A 39 -12.96 -17.64 -26.86
N ARG A 40 -12.93 -16.38 -26.40
CA ARG A 40 -14.15 -15.69 -25.96
C ARG A 40 -14.70 -14.90 -27.15
N PRO A 41 -15.95 -15.10 -27.58
CA PRO A 41 -16.50 -14.28 -28.65
C PRO A 41 -16.48 -12.82 -28.19
N ALA A 42 -15.65 -11.99 -28.82
CA ALA A 42 -15.58 -10.56 -28.55
C ALA A 42 -16.98 -9.90 -28.52
N ARG A 43 -17.95 -10.49 -29.22
CA ARG A 43 -19.37 -10.10 -29.23
C ARG A 43 -20.00 -9.95 -27.83
N TYR A 44 -19.74 -10.85 -26.88
CA TYR A 44 -20.31 -10.74 -25.51
C TYR A 44 -19.74 -9.55 -24.74
N PHE A 45 -18.44 -9.26 -24.92
CA PHE A 45 -17.78 -8.09 -24.32
C PHE A 45 -18.17 -6.78 -25.02
N ILE A 46 -18.71 -6.84 -26.23
CA ILE A 46 -19.09 -5.65 -27.01
C ILE A 46 -20.52 -5.24 -26.65
N GLU A 47 -21.44 -6.20 -26.54
CA GLU A 47 -22.85 -5.95 -26.22
C GLU A 47 -23.05 -5.38 -24.80
N GLU A 48 -22.23 -5.78 -23.82
CA GLU A 48 -22.24 -5.18 -22.47
C GLU A 48 -21.63 -3.76 -22.42
N TRP A 49 -20.80 -3.37 -23.39
CA TRP A 49 -19.99 -2.14 -23.34
C TRP A 49 -20.39 -1.08 -24.36
N MET A 50 -21.21 -1.44 -25.36
CA MET A 50 -21.70 -0.52 -26.39
C MET A 50 -22.85 0.39 -25.95
N SER A 51 -23.28 0.38 -24.68
CA SER A 51 -24.18 1.41 -24.16
C SER A 51 -23.42 2.70 -23.87
N GLY A 52 -22.95 3.36 -24.93
CA GLY A 52 -22.35 4.69 -24.85
C GLY A 52 -22.94 5.61 -25.90
N GLU A 53 -22.83 6.90 -25.65
CA GLU A 53 -23.43 7.94 -26.49
C GLU A 53 -22.42 9.05 -26.78
N VAL A 54 -22.66 9.76 -27.88
CA VAL A 54 -21.91 10.97 -28.19
C VAL A 54 -22.61 12.12 -27.48
N VAL A 55 -21.91 12.74 -26.53
CA VAL A 55 -22.43 13.87 -25.77
C VAL A 55 -21.97 15.17 -26.41
N GLU A 56 -22.93 16.02 -26.75
CA GLU A 56 -22.68 17.37 -27.23
C GLU A 56 -22.65 18.36 -26.06
N THR A 57 -21.66 19.23 -26.05
CA THR A 57 -21.53 20.33 -25.10
C THR A 57 -21.31 21.63 -25.86
N PRO A 58 -21.37 22.81 -25.20
CA PRO A 58 -21.00 24.08 -25.82
C PRO A 58 -19.54 24.13 -26.34
N CYS A 59 -18.72 23.12 -26.04
CA CYS A 59 -17.31 23.04 -26.43
C CYS A 59 -16.99 21.89 -27.38
N GLY A 60 -18.00 21.35 -28.07
CA GLY A 60 -17.86 20.28 -29.05
C GLY A 60 -18.47 18.97 -28.57
N GLN A 61 -17.96 17.85 -29.05
CA GLN A 61 -18.49 16.53 -28.76
C GLN A 61 -17.42 15.65 -28.11
N HIS A 62 -17.85 14.65 -27.34
CA HIS A 62 -17.01 13.56 -26.86
C HIS A 62 -17.87 12.30 -26.69
N PHE A 63 -17.24 11.16 -26.40
CA PHE A 63 -17.98 9.92 -26.14
C PHE A 63 -18.07 9.65 -24.64
N GLU A 64 -19.22 9.17 -24.20
CA GLU A 64 -19.41 8.72 -22.83
C GLU A 64 -20.03 7.33 -22.78
N THR A 65 -19.71 6.58 -21.73
CA THR A 65 -20.38 5.33 -21.39
C THR A 65 -20.69 5.29 -19.91
N GLU A 66 -21.73 4.55 -19.54
CA GLU A 66 -22.11 4.35 -18.14
C GLU A 66 -22.38 2.87 -17.88
N ARG A 67 -21.85 2.36 -16.76
CA ARG A 67 -22.04 0.98 -16.33
C ARG A 67 -22.50 0.92 -14.88
N LEU A 68 -23.45 0.04 -14.60
CA LEU A 68 -23.97 -0.22 -13.27
C LEU A 68 -23.56 -1.61 -12.81
N TRP A 69 -22.87 -1.69 -11.67
CA TRP A 69 -22.78 -2.89 -10.86
C TRP A 69 -23.94 -2.89 -9.90
N GLU A 70 -24.92 -3.74 -10.17
CA GLU A 70 -26.13 -3.84 -9.37
C GLU A 70 -25.81 -4.21 -7.93
N ARG A 71 -26.58 -3.68 -6.98
CA ARG A 71 -26.34 -3.83 -5.54
C ARG A 71 -26.20 -5.27 -5.04
N HIS A 72 -26.84 -6.24 -5.70
CA HIS A 72 -26.78 -7.66 -5.32
C HIS A 72 -25.54 -8.39 -5.84
N ARG A 73 -24.69 -7.73 -6.64
CA ARG A 73 -23.43 -8.29 -7.13
C ARG A 73 -22.34 -8.20 -6.07
N ARG A 74 -21.28 -8.96 -6.31
CA ARG A 74 -20.07 -8.99 -5.48
C ARG A 74 -18.85 -8.67 -6.34
N HIS A 75 -17.85 -8.06 -5.72
CA HIS A 75 -16.52 -7.87 -6.28
C HIS A 75 -15.50 -8.51 -5.34
N GLY A 76 -15.06 -9.72 -5.69
CA GLY A 76 -14.31 -10.58 -4.79
C GLY A 76 -15.09 -10.88 -3.50
N SER A 77 -14.50 -10.55 -2.35
CA SER A 77 -15.10 -10.75 -1.04
C SER A 77 -16.12 -9.68 -0.66
N MET A 78 -16.19 -8.56 -1.38
CA MET A 78 -17.05 -7.42 -1.04
C MET A 78 -18.40 -7.45 -1.75
N ASP A 79 -19.47 -7.21 -1.01
CA ASP A 79 -20.81 -7.01 -1.56
C ASP A 79 -20.97 -5.54 -1.98
N ILE A 80 -21.52 -5.29 -3.17
CA ILE A 80 -21.69 -3.92 -3.67
C ILE A 80 -22.68 -3.13 -2.81
N ASP A 81 -23.68 -3.80 -2.25
CA ASP A 81 -24.64 -3.20 -1.31
C ASP A 81 -23.97 -2.59 -0.08
N ALA A 82 -22.85 -3.17 0.38
CA ALA A 82 -22.13 -2.69 1.56
C ALA A 82 -21.53 -1.28 1.36
N LEU A 83 -21.39 -0.82 0.11
CA LEU A 83 -20.91 0.54 -0.19
C LEU A 83 -21.93 1.62 0.21
N LEU A 84 -23.22 1.31 0.16
CA LEU A 84 -24.28 2.24 0.60
C LEU A 84 -24.32 2.40 2.12
N GLU A 85 -23.98 1.32 2.83
CA GLU A 85 -24.00 1.28 4.30
C GLU A 85 -22.72 1.85 4.94
N LEU A 86 -21.82 2.45 4.13
CA LEU A 86 -20.59 3.04 4.65
C LEU A 86 -20.91 4.26 5.53
N PRO A 87 -20.33 4.36 6.74
CA PRO A 87 -20.57 5.50 7.62
C PRO A 87 -20.10 6.82 6.98
N PRO A 88 -20.87 7.92 7.11
CA PRO A 88 -20.45 9.22 6.57
C PRO A 88 -19.15 9.79 7.16
N ASP A 89 -18.76 9.35 8.36
CA ASP A 89 -17.53 9.74 9.06
C ASP A 89 -16.34 8.80 8.80
N LEU A 90 -16.52 7.79 7.93
CA LEU A 90 -15.57 6.70 7.72
C LEU A 90 -14.17 7.18 7.30
N LEU A 91 -14.10 8.24 6.50
CA LEU A 91 -12.84 8.71 5.90
C LEU A 91 -12.01 9.61 6.84
N GLY A 92 -12.62 10.14 7.91
CA GLY A 92 -11.98 11.10 8.83
C GLY A 92 -10.62 10.67 9.37
N PRO A 93 -10.46 9.41 9.83
CA PRO A 93 -9.17 8.93 10.35
C PRO A 93 -8.05 8.88 9.30
N LEU A 94 -8.38 8.69 8.02
CA LEU A 94 -7.41 8.65 6.92
C LEU A 94 -7.08 10.03 6.37
N SER A 95 -8.04 10.95 6.41
CA SER A 95 -7.91 12.29 5.87
C SER A 95 -7.29 13.28 6.86
N SER A 96 -6.70 12.81 7.97
CA SER A 96 -6.21 13.69 9.06
C SER A 96 -7.27 14.69 9.55
N GLY A 97 -8.55 14.30 9.53
CA GLY A 97 -9.66 15.18 9.92
C GLY A 97 -10.18 16.15 8.84
N GLU A 98 -9.65 16.14 7.62
CA GLU A 98 -10.17 17.00 6.53
C GLU A 98 -11.59 16.60 6.07
N ILE A 99 -11.90 15.30 6.09
CA ILE A 99 -13.20 14.73 5.70
C ILE A 99 -13.86 14.16 6.96
N THR A 100 -14.47 15.02 7.78
CA THR A 100 -15.11 14.60 9.04
C THR A 100 -16.45 13.92 8.84
N HIS A 101 -17.23 14.37 7.86
CA HIS A 101 -18.55 13.83 7.55
C HIS A 101 -18.92 14.12 6.09
N SER A 102 -19.24 13.08 5.32
CA SER A 102 -19.78 13.19 3.97
C SER A 102 -20.46 11.87 3.59
N ALA A 103 -21.70 11.93 3.12
CA ALA A 103 -22.46 10.73 2.75
C ALA A 103 -21.77 9.98 1.58
N PRO A 104 -21.75 8.63 1.56
CA PRO A 104 -21.08 7.85 0.52
C PRO A 104 -21.51 8.19 -0.91
N GLU A 105 -22.76 8.59 -1.12
CA GLU A 105 -23.31 8.99 -2.42
C GLU A 105 -22.72 10.31 -2.94
N ARG A 106 -22.06 11.08 -2.06
CA ARG A 106 -21.36 12.33 -2.38
C ARG A 106 -19.87 12.10 -2.64
N TRP A 107 -19.42 10.84 -2.70
CA TRP A 107 -18.05 10.47 -3.04
C TRP A 107 -17.93 10.11 -4.52
N ALA A 108 -16.87 10.62 -5.16
CA ALA A 108 -16.47 10.28 -6.51
C ALA A 108 -15.19 9.43 -6.46
N PHE A 109 -15.18 8.30 -7.17
CA PHE A 109 -14.00 7.45 -7.32
C PHE A 109 -13.38 7.71 -8.68
N LEU A 110 -12.17 8.28 -8.70
CA LEU A 110 -11.51 8.72 -9.92
C LEU A 110 -10.36 7.79 -10.29
N ASP A 111 -10.29 7.47 -11.57
CA ASP A 111 -9.13 6.90 -12.24
C ASP A 111 -9.01 7.45 -13.67
N THR A 112 -7.79 7.61 -14.18
CA THR A 112 -7.55 8.14 -15.53
C THR A 112 -6.63 7.26 -16.36
N GLU A 113 -6.93 7.16 -17.65
CA GLU A 113 -6.03 6.57 -18.63
C GLU A 113 -5.41 7.65 -19.49
N THR A 114 -4.10 7.55 -19.70
CA THR A 114 -3.32 8.66 -20.21
C THR A 114 -2.44 8.26 -21.38
N THR A 115 -2.08 9.22 -22.22
CA THR A 115 -1.20 8.99 -23.38
C THR A 115 0.27 8.76 -23.00
N GLY A 116 0.62 8.77 -21.71
CA GLY A 116 1.99 8.60 -21.27
C GLY A 116 2.16 8.48 -19.76
N LEU A 117 3.19 7.76 -19.34
CA LEU A 117 3.45 7.44 -17.93
C LEU A 117 3.94 8.65 -17.10
N ALA A 118 4.30 9.76 -17.74
CA ALA A 118 4.72 10.99 -17.07
C ALA A 118 3.63 12.06 -17.16
N ALA A 119 3.41 12.84 -16.09
CA ALA A 119 2.41 13.91 -16.02
C ALA A 119 2.83 15.21 -16.75
N GLY A 120 3.63 15.11 -17.80
CA GLY A 120 4.12 16.27 -18.56
C GLY A 120 2.99 16.99 -19.33
N ALA A 121 3.23 18.24 -19.76
CA ALA A 121 2.23 19.05 -20.47
C ALA A 121 1.72 18.44 -21.81
N GLY A 122 2.48 17.51 -22.38
CA GLY A 122 2.10 16.75 -23.59
C GLY A 122 1.24 15.51 -23.31
N THR A 123 1.01 15.15 -22.06
CA THR A 123 0.18 14.00 -21.67
C THR A 123 -1.28 14.42 -21.61
N TYR A 124 -2.15 13.61 -22.22
CA TYR A 124 -3.60 13.76 -22.20
C TYR A 124 -4.20 12.65 -21.35
N ALA A 125 -5.20 12.96 -20.53
CA ALA A 125 -6.08 11.98 -19.94
C ALA A 125 -7.17 11.67 -20.97
N PHE A 126 -7.01 10.60 -21.74
CA PHE A 126 -7.91 10.32 -22.86
C PHE A 126 -9.18 9.56 -22.43
N LEU A 127 -9.12 8.92 -21.27
CA LEU A 127 -10.27 8.34 -20.58
C LEU A 127 -10.25 8.81 -19.14
N VAL A 128 -11.37 9.34 -18.66
CA VAL A 128 -11.56 9.68 -17.25
C VAL A 128 -12.77 8.91 -16.75
N GLY A 129 -12.57 8.01 -15.80
CA GLY A 129 -13.66 7.27 -15.17
C GLY A 129 -14.02 7.87 -13.81
N ILE A 130 -15.31 8.02 -13.55
CA ILE A 130 -15.87 8.45 -12.28
C ILE A 130 -16.88 7.41 -11.79
N GLY A 131 -16.54 6.72 -10.71
CA GLY A 131 -17.45 5.86 -9.95
C GLY A 131 -18.24 6.67 -8.92
N ARG A 132 -19.50 6.28 -8.69
CA ARG A 132 -20.36 6.80 -7.63
C ARG A 132 -21.23 5.71 -7.03
N ILE A 133 -21.54 5.86 -5.75
CA ILE A 133 -22.45 4.98 -5.03
C ILE A 133 -23.88 5.48 -5.24
N THR A 134 -24.80 4.58 -5.59
CA THR A 134 -26.22 4.88 -5.86
C THR A 134 -27.12 3.83 -5.20
N PRO A 135 -28.41 4.12 -4.94
CA PRO A 135 -29.33 3.13 -4.38
C PRO A 135 -29.47 1.83 -5.20
N GLN A 136 -29.17 1.87 -6.50
CA GLN A 136 -29.21 0.73 -7.39
C GLN A 136 -27.91 -0.10 -7.37
N GLY A 137 -26.82 0.43 -6.81
CA GLY A 137 -25.50 -0.17 -6.78
C GLY A 137 -24.38 0.83 -7.12
N PHE A 138 -23.27 0.35 -7.64
CA PHE A 138 -22.11 1.18 -7.98
C PHE A 138 -22.11 1.53 -9.47
N ARG A 139 -22.14 2.83 -9.79
CA ARG A 139 -22.27 3.33 -11.16
C ARG A 139 -20.99 4.03 -11.58
N ILE A 140 -20.44 3.64 -12.72
CA ILE A 140 -19.24 4.23 -13.29
C ILE A 140 -19.61 4.92 -14.59
N ARG A 141 -19.28 6.21 -14.69
CA ARG A 141 -19.36 6.99 -15.93
C ARG A 141 -17.97 7.25 -16.45
N GLN A 142 -17.72 6.98 -17.72
CA GLN A 142 -16.42 7.15 -18.34
C GLN A 142 -16.51 8.17 -19.48
N PHE A 143 -15.68 9.20 -19.40
CA PHE A 143 -15.57 10.28 -20.38
C PHE A 143 -14.37 10.00 -21.28
N PHE A 144 -14.61 9.81 -22.58
CA PHE A 144 -13.58 9.36 -23.53
C PHE A 144 -13.44 10.35 -24.68
N MET A 145 -12.20 10.69 -24.99
CA MET A 145 -11.87 11.44 -26.20
C MET A 145 -11.51 10.47 -27.33
N ARG A 146 -12.27 10.52 -28.43
CA ARG A 146 -11.99 9.76 -29.65
C ARG A 146 -10.86 10.39 -30.45
N ASP A 147 -10.64 11.69 -30.25
CA ASP A 147 -9.49 12.44 -30.72
C ASP A 147 -9.19 13.61 -29.77
N TYR A 148 -8.01 14.22 -29.89
CA TYR A 148 -7.59 15.28 -28.98
C TYR A 148 -8.45 16.56 -29.04
N GLY A 149 -9.17 16.78 -30.15
CA GLY A 149 -10.07 17.91 -30.31
C GLY A 149 -11.31 17.83 -29.43
N GLU A 150 -11.62 16.65 -28.88
CA GLU A 150 -12.77 16.41 -28.00
C GLU A 150 -12.50 16.79 -26.53
N GLU A 151 -11.23 17.03 -26.15
CA GLU A 151 -10.85 17.35 -24.77
C GLU A 151 -11.63 18.53 -24.16
N PRO A 152 -11.87 19.66 -24.86
CA PRO A 152 -12.65 20.77 -24.31
C PRO A 152 -14.09 20.36 -23.94
N SER A 153 -14.71 19.47 -24.72
CA SER A 153 -16.04 18.94 -24.46
C SER A 153 -16.03 18.00 -23.26
N MET A 154 -15.09 17.05 -23.25
CA MET A 154 -14.89 16.09 -22.17
C MET A 154 -14.63 16.77 -20.81
N LEU A 155 -13.72 17.76 -20.77
CA LEU A 155 -13.43 18.52 -19.55
C LEU A 155 -14.64 19.33 -19.06
N TRP A 156 -15.54 19.75 -19.98
CA TRP A 156 -16.74 20.50 -19.61
C TRP A 156 -17.72 19.59 -18.88
N ALA A 157 -17.99 18.44 -19.48
CA ALA A 157 -18.90 17.44 -18.94
C ALA A 157 -18.36 16.88 -17.63
N LEU A 158 -17.06 16.62 -17.53
CA LEU A 158 -16.40 16.20 -16.29
C LEU A 158 -16.59 17.24 -15.17
N SER A 159 -16.33 18.53 -15.44
CA SER A 159 -16.54 19.59 -14.43
C SER A 159 -17.98 19.61 -13.93
N LYS A 160 -18.95 19.52 -14.84
CA LYS A 160 -20.38 19.50 -14.52
C LYS A 160 -20.77 18.26 -13.71
N HIS A 161 -20.29 17.09 -14.13
CA HIS A 161 -20.55 15.85 -13.43
C HIS A 161 -19.99 15.88 -12.00
N LEU A 162 -18.81 16.47 -11.81
CA LEU A 162 -18.19 16.56 -10.50
C LEU A 162 -18.94 17.47 -9.51
N GLU A 163 -19.83 18.37 -9.96
CA GLU A 163 -20.56 19.35 -9.10
C GLU A 163 -21.35 18.68 -7.97
N GLN A 164 -21.76 17.43 -8.17
CA GLN A 164 -22.53 16.66 -7.20
C GLN A 164 -21.68 15.98 -6.11
N PHE A 165 -20.35 16.10 -6.13
CA PHE A 165 -19.50 15.41 -5.16
C PHE A 165 -18.75 16.38 -4.26
N GLU A 166 -18.51 15.91 -3.03
CA GLU A 166 -17.78 16.63 -1.98
C GLU A 166 -16.42 16.00 -1.69
N VAL A 167 -16.28 14.72 -2.00
CA VAL A 167 -15.07 13.94 -1.77
C VAL A 167 -14.67 13.26 -3.08
N LEU A 168 -13.41 13.41 -3.44
CA LEU A 168 -12.73 12.64 -4.47
C LEU A 168 -11.90 11.56 -3.78
N VAL A 169 -12.09 10.31 -4.18
CA VAL A 169 -11.29 9.17 -3.77
C VAL A 169 -10.51 8.70 -4.99
N SER A 170 -9.20 8.56 -4.87
CA SER A 170 -8.34 8.03 -5.93
C SER A 170 -7.31 7.04 -5.38
N TYR A 171 -6.57 6.40 -6.29
CA TYR A 171 -5.40 5.61 -5.95
C TYR A 171 -4.16 6.22 -6.59
N ASN A 172 -3.26 6.82 -5.80
CA ASN A 172 -2.11 7.59 -6.30
C ASN A 172 -2.48 8.86 -7.09
N GLY A 173 -3.75 9.29 -7.07
CA GLY A 173 -4.21 10.43 -7.84
C GLY A 173 -3.83 11.79 -7.30
N LYS A 174 -3.38 11.89 -6.04
CA LYS A 174 -2.79 13.15 -5.53
C LYS A 174 -1.48 13.50 -6.20
N VAL A 175 -0.74 12.50 -6.66
CA VAL A 175 0.57 12.67 -7.31
C VAL A 175 0.45 12.64 -8.83
N TYR A 176 -0.59 11.99 -9.37
CA TYR A 176 -0.73 11.75 -10.79
C TYR A 176 -2.01 12.34 -11.40
N ASP A 177 -3.19 11.73 -11.15
CA ASP A 177 -4.44 12.06 -11.85
C ASP A 177 -4.88 13.51 -11.68
N GLN A 178 -4.97 14.00 -10.43
CA GLN A 178 -5.41 15.37 -10.18
C GLN A 178 -4.42 16.40 -10.77
N PRO A 179 -3.10 16.33 -10.51
CA PRO A 179 -2.15 17.27 -11.14
C PRO A 179 -2.20 17.27 -12.68
N LEU A 180 -2.40 16.09 -13.31
CA LEU A 180 -2.57 15.97 -14.75
C LEU A 180 -3.83 16.72 -15.20
N LEU A 181 -4.99 16.40 -14.63
CA LEU A 181 -6.26 17.03 -14.98
C LEU A 181 -6.25 18.54 -14.70
N GLU A 182 -5.66 19.00 -13.60
CA GLU A 182 -5.47 20.44 -13.32
C GLU A 182 -4.65 21.13 -14.41
N THR A 183 -3.60 20.46 -14.89
CA THR A 183 -2.80 20.97 -16.02
C THR A 183 -3.65 21.03 -17.29
N ARG A 184 -4.48 20.01 -17.57
CA ARG A 184 -5.40 20.01 -18.73
C ARG A 184 -6.42 21.16 -18.65
N TYR A 185 -7.05 21.36 -17.48
CA TYR A 185 -7.97 22.48 -17.24
C TYR A 185 -7.28 23.83 -17.45
N ARG A 186 -6.05 24.00 -16.95
CA ARG A 186 -5.26 25.22 -17.13
C ARG A 186 -4.96 25.50 -18.60
N LEU A 187 -4.53 24.49 -19.37
CA LEU A 187 -4.24 24.61 -20.80
C LEU A 187 -5.51 24.93 -21.61
N ALA A 188 -6.65 24.35 -21.22
CA ALA A 188 -7.96 24.65 -21.77
C ALA A 188 -8.53 26.01 -21.30
N ARG A 189 -7.79 26.78 -20.48
CA ARG A 189 -8.20 28.07 -19.90
C ARG A 189 -9.52 27.99 -19.12
N ARG A 190 -9.66 26.95 -18.30
CA ARG A 190 -10.87 26.67 -17.52
C ARG A 190 -10.59 26.57 -16.03
N PRO A 191 -11.57 26.91 -15.19
CA PRO A 191 -11.46 26.71 -13.76
C PRO A 191 -11.39 25.22 -13.44
N SER A 192 -10.48 24.85 -12.55
CA SER A 192 -10.36 23.48 -12.05
C SER A 192 -11.54 23.17 -11.12
N PRO A 193 -12.23 22.02 -11.27
CA PRO A 193 -13.28 21.61 -10.34
C PRO A 193 -12.73 21.09 -9.01
N PHE A 194 -11.42 20.86 -8.88
CA PHE A 194 -10.83 20.16 -7.72
C PHE A 194 -10.68 21.03 -6.48
N GLU A 195 -10.64 22.36 -6.61
CA GLU A 195 -10.44 23.27 -5.46
C GLU A 195 -11.55 23.14 -4.40
N ARG A 196 -12.78 22.80 -4.80
CA ARG A 196 -13.92 22.63 -3.89
C ARG A 196 -14.09 21.22 -3.33
N ILE A 197 -13.37 20.23 -3.87
CA ILE A 197 -13.58 18.81 -3.56
C ILE A 197 -12.44 18.35 -2.65
N ARG A 198 -12.78 17.77 -1.50
CA ARG A 198 -11.77 17.18 -0.61
C ARG A 198 -11.22 15.91 -1.24
N HIS A 199 -9.92 15.67 -1.17
CA HIS A 199 -9.30 14.53 -1.83
C HIS A 199 -8.72 13.54 -0.83
N LEU A 200 -9.22 12.30 -0.85
CA LEU A 200 -8.61 11.14 -0.20
C LEU A 200 -7.87 10.29 -1.22
N ASP A 201 -6.57 10.07 -1.01
CA ASP A 201 -5.79 9.12 -1.80
C ASP A 201 -5.61 7.84 -0.98
N LEU A 202 -6.26 6.76 -1.42
CA LEU A 202 -6.33 5.51 -0.69
C LEU A 202 -4.99 4.77 -0.67
N MET A 203 -4.09 5.05 -1.64
CA MET A 203 -2.79 4.37 -1.74
C MET A 203 -1.98 4.52 -0.44
N TYR A 204 -2.03 5.68 0.22
CA TYR A 204 -1.28 5.89 1.45
C TYR A 204 -1.79 5.02 2.60
N GLY A 205 -3.11 4.83 2.72
CA GLY A 205 -3.70 3.92 3.70
C GLY A 205 -3.38 2.47 3.37
N ALA A 206 -3.57 2.07 2.12
CA ALA A 206 -3.27 0.73 1.64
C ALA A 206 -1.81 0.32 1.90
N ARG A 207 -0.84 1.19 1.56
CA ARG A 207 0.59 0.93 1.81
C ARG A 207 0.94 0.88 3.29
N ARG A 208 0.25 1.61 4.16
CA ARG A 208 0.48 1.53 5.62
C ARG A 208 0.03 0.18 6.17
N LEU A 209 -1.05 -0.39 5.64
CA LEU A 209 -1.55 -1.69 6.04
C LEU A 209 -0.68 -2.82 5.48
N TRP A 210 -0.45 -2.85 4.17
CA TRP A 210 -0.05 -4.08 3.50
C TRP A 210 1.42 -4.14 3.03
N LYS A 211 2.16 -3.03 3.03
CA LYS A 211 3.54 -2.99 2.49
C LYS A 211 4.54 -3.89 3.24
N LEU A 212 4.25 -4.29 4.49
CA LEU A 212 5.12 -5.21 5.23
C LEU A 212 5.01 -6.65 4.74
N ARG A 213 3.88 -7.01 4.12
CA ARG A 213 3.62 -8.35 3.60
C ARG A 213 3.77 -8.40 2.08
N MET A 214 3.28 -7.38 1.38
CA MET A 214 3.15 -7.39 -0.07
C MET A 214 4.33 -6.65 -0.72
N GLU A 215 4.93 -7.26 -1.75
CA GLU A 215 5.99 -6.63 -2.55
C GLU A 215 5.49 -5.39 -3.29
N SER A 216 4.24 -5.45 -3.74
CA SER A 216 3.55 -4.40 -4.47
C SER A 216 2.17 -4.12 -3.89
N CYS A 217 1.77 -2.86 -3.89
CA CYS A 217 0.42 -2.42 -3.54
C CYS A 217 -0.19 -1.69 -4.75
N ARG A 218 -0.18 -2.28 -5.95
CA ARG A 218 -1.02 -1.77 -7.06
C ARG A 218 -2.44 -2.28 -6.86
N LEU A 219 -3.43 -1.63 -7.49
CA LEU A 219 -4.83 -2.04 -7.36
C LEU A 219 -5.04 -3.50 -7.76
N VAL A 220 -4.49 -3.95 -8.90
CA VAL A 220 -4.56 -5.36 -9.33
C VAL A 220 -3.99 -6.35 -8.30
N ASP A 221 -2.89 -5.99 -7.63
CA ASP A 221 -2.27 -6.86 -6.62
C ASP A 221 -3.13 -6.91 -5.34
N LEU A 222 -3.73 -5.78 -4.96
CA LEU A 222 -4.64 -5.69 -3.81
C LEU A 222 -5.98 -6.37 -4.09
N GLU A 223 -6.51 -6.27 -5.30
CA GLU A 223 -7.72 -6.95 -5.72
C GLU A 223 -7.56 -8.47 -5.59
N ALA A 224 -6.47 -9.02 -6.12
CA ALA A 224 -6.19 -10.45 -6.00
C ALA A 224 -5.98 -10.87 -4.54
N GLN A 225 -5.12 -10.17 -3.78
CA GLN A 225 -4.71 -10.64 -2.45
C GLN A 225 -5.64 -10.25 -1.29
N ILE A 226 -6.41 -9.16 -1.44
CA ILE A 226 -7.30 -8.66 -0.39
C ILE A 226 -8.76 -8.96 -0.72
N LEU A 227 -9.18 -8.76 -1.97
CA LEU A 227 -10.55 -9.06 -2.39
C LEU A 227 -10.70 -10.51 -2.84
N GLY A 228 -9.60 -11.23 -3.15
CA GLY A 228 -9.69 -12.59 -3.66
C GLY A 228 -10.26 -12.66 -5.08
N PHE A 229 -10.06 -11.59 -5.87
CA PHE A 229 -10.56 -11.49 -7.24
C PHE A 229 -9.39 -11.40 -8.21
N GLU A 230 -9.28 -12.40 -9.10
CA GLU A 230 -8.26 -12.43 -10.16
C GLU A 230 -8.88 -11.98 -11.48
N ARG A 231 -8.26 -10.99 -12.14
CA ARG A 231 -8.71 -10.54 -13.45
C ARG A 231 -8.27 -11.53 -14.53
N GLU A 232 -9.19 -11.90 -15.41
CA GLU A 232 -8.89 -12.70 -16.59
C GLU A 232 -8.79 -11.80 -17.83
N GLY A 233 -7.64 -11.79 -18.49
CA GLY A 233 -7.45 -11.08 -19.77
C GLY A 233 -7.39 -9.56 -19.68
N ASP A 234 -7.04 -9.02 -18.50
CA ASP A 234 -6.88 -7.57 -18.31
C ASP A 234 -5.68 -7.02 -19.11
N LEU A 235 -5.83 -5.80 -19.60
CA LEU A 235 -4.78 -5.12 -20.37
C LEU A 235 -3.70 -4.63 -19.41
N PRO A 236 -2.41 -4.96 -19.61
CA PRO A 236 -1.35 -4.38 -18.80
C PRO A 236 -1.34 -2.85 -18.92
N GLY A 237 -1.30 -2.14 -17.80
CA GLY A 237 -1.42 -0.67 -17.77
C GLY A 237 -0.39 0.05 -18.66
N GLU A 238 0.83 -0.49 -18.76
CA GLU A 238 1.87 0.04 -19.63
C GLU A 238 1.52 -0.04 -21.14
N MET A 239 0.61 -0.93 -21.53
CA MET A 239 0.17 -1.10 -22.92
C MET A 239 -0.97 -0.14 -23.31
N ILE A 240 -1.67 0.43 -22.32
CA ILE A 240 -2.84 1.29 -22.54
C ILE A 240 -2.57 2.45 -23.51
N PRO A 241 -1.48 3.25 -23.35
CA PRO A 241 -1.16 4.31 -24.30
C PRO A 241 -0.99 3.80 -25.74
N TYR A 242 -0.34 2.66 -25.92
CA TYR A 242 -0.08 2.08 -27.24
C TYR A 242 -1.38 1.65 -27.93
N VAL A 243 -2.30 1.04 -27.18
CA VAL A 243 -3.61 0.62 -27.71
C VAL A 243 -4.43 1.85 -28.12
N TYR A 244 -4.39 2.94 -27.33
CA TYR A 244 -5.05 4.19 -27.70
C TYR A 244 -4.44 4.83 -28.96
N PHE A 245 -3.11 4.88 -29.10
CA PHE A 245 -2.48 5.38 -30.32
C PHE A 245 -2.81 4.54 -31.56
N GLU A 246 -2.90 3.21 -31.41
CA GLU A 246 -3.38 2.33 -32.47
C GLU A 246 -4.84 2.60 -32.85
N TYR A 247 -5.69 2.90 -31.87
CA TYR A 247 -7.07 3.33 -32.12
C TYR A 247 -7.12 4.65 -32.89
N LEU A 248 -6.31 5.65 -32.55
CA LEU A 248 -6.27 6.92 -33.30
C LEU A 248 -5.90 6.74 -34.77
N ARG A 249 -5.04 5.75 -35.09
CA ARG A 249 -4.66 5.41 -36.47
C ARG A 249 -5.73 4.60 -37.20
N SER A 250 -6.22 3.55 -36.56
CA SER A 250 -7.09 2.55 -37.20
C SER A 250 -8.58 2.87 -37.13
N ARG A 251 -8.98 3.72 -36.17
CA ARG A 251 -10.37 4.05 -35.80
C ARG A 251 -11.23 2.82 -35.46
N GLN A 252 -10.61 1.70 -35.10
CA GLN A 252 -11.31 0.48 -34.72
C GLN A 252 -11.75 0.54 -33.25
N ALA A 253 -13.02 0.89 -33.02
CA ALA A 253 -13.59 1.04 -31.67
C ALA A 253 -13.41 -0.20 -30.77
N LEU A 254 -13.42 -1.40 -31.35
CA LEU A 254 -13.24 -2.65 -30.60
C LEU A 254 -11.89 -2.74 -29.88
N ARG A 255 -10.87 -2.01 -30.34
CA ARG A 255 -9.53 -2.04 -29.74
C ARG A 255 -9.47 -1.33 -28.39
N VAL A 256 -10.35 -0.37 -28.13
CA VAL A 256 -10.32 0.41 -26.87
C VAL A 256 -11.19 -0.21 -25.77
N ALA A 257 -12.08 -1.16 -26.09
CA ALA A 257 -12.94 -1.81 -25.10
C ALA A 257 -12.18 -2.40 -23.88
N PRO A 258 -11.00 -3.03 -24.04
CA PRO A 258 -10.20 -3.47 -22.90
C PRO A 258 -9.71 -2.33 -21.99
N ILE A 259 -9.46 -1.14 -22.54
CA ILE A 259 -9.07 0.04 -21.75
C ILE A 259 -10.23 0.50 -20.86
N PHE A 260 -11.45 0.55 -21.41
CA PHE A 260 -12.64 0.87 -20.62
C PHE A 260 -12.88 -0.15 -19.51
N HIS A 261 -12.66 -1.43 -19.81
CA HIS A 261 -12.75 -2.50 -18.82
C HIS A 261 -11.74 -2.32 -17.69
N HIS A 262 -10.47 -2.11 -18.02
CA HIS A 262 -9.41 -1.87 -17.05
C HIS A 262 -9.75 -0.73 -16.09
N ASN A 263 -10.03 0.46 -16.65
CA ASN A 263 -10.38 1.65 -15.88
C ASN A 263 -11.59 1.42 -14.96
N ALA A 264 -12.64 0.74 -15.45
CA ALA A 264 -13.82 0.49 -14.64
C ALA A 264 -13.55 -0.52 -13.50
N MET A 265 -12.71 -1.54 -13.74
CA MET A 265 -12.30 -2.50 -12.71
C MET A 265 -11.42 -1.85 -11.65
N ASP A 266 -10.53 -0.93 -12.03
CA ASP A 266 -9.70 -0.16 -11.10
C ASP A 266 -10.56 0.73 -10.19
N ILE A 267 -11.54 1.44 -10.77
CA ILE A 267 -12.47 2.28 -10.01
C ILE A 267 -13.35 1.44 -9.07
N LEU A 268 -13.84 0.28 -9.52
CA LEU A 268 -14.63 -0.63 -8.68
C LEU A 268 -13.80 -1.20 -7.52
N THR A 269 -12.57 -1.63 -7.81
CA THR A 269 -11.61 -2.11 -6.80
C THR A 269 -11.33 -1.02 -5.78
N LEU A 270 -11.08 0.21 -6.23
CA LEU A 270 -10.85 1.37 -5.38
C LEU A 270 -12.04 1.62 -4.43
N ALA A 271 -13.27 1.55 -4.94
CA ALA A 271 -14.47 1.68 -4.11
C ALA A 271 -14.56 0.56 -3.04
N CYS A 272 -14.33 -0.69 -3.44
CA CYS A 272 -14.33 -1.83 -2.52
C CYS A 272 -13.25 -1.71 -1.43
N LEU A 273 -12.02 -1.32 -1.81
CA LEU A 273 -10.93 -1.11 -0.85
C LEU A 273 -11.19 0.08 0.08
N THR A 274 -11.96 1.09 -0.38
CA THR A 274 -12.42 2.19 0.47
C THR A 274 -13.39 1.71 1.55
N GLY A 275 -14.10 0.60 1.32
CA GLY A 275 -14.87 -0.10 2.36
C GLY A 275 -14.02 -0.92 3.34
N ILE A 276 -12.72 -1.13 3.08
CA ILE A 276 -11.85 -1.99 3.90
C ILE A 276 -10.82 -1.18 4.68
N VAL A 277 -10.02 -0.36 3.98
CA VAL A 277 -8.87 0.35 4.57
C VAL A 277 -9.27 1.25 5.75
N PRO A 278 -10.34 2.08 5.66
CA PRO A 278 -10.75 2.91 6.78
C PRO A 278 -11.29 2.10 7.95
N PHE A 279 -12.05 1.04 7.69
CA PHE A 279 -12.55 0.15 8.74
C PHE A 279 -11.42 -0.59 9.45
N ALA A 280 -10.39 -1.02 8.72
CA ALA A 280 -9.18 -1.58 9.29
C ALA A 280 -8.55 -0.64 10.31
N TYR A 281 -8.53 0.66 9.99
CA TYR A 281 -8.00 1.67 10.89
C TYR A 281 -8.95 2.04 12.03
N ARG A 282 -10.27 2.09 11.78
CA ARG A 282 -11.29 2.52 12.76
C ARG A 282 -11.56 1.44 13.80
N ALA A 283 -11.77 0.19 13.38
CA ALA A 283 -12.22 -0.91 14.22
C ALA A 283 -11.50 -2.24 13.90
N PRO A 284 -10.16 -2.32 14.09
CA PRO A 284 -9.37 -3.51 13.78
C PRO A 284 -9.75 -4.75 14.58
N GLU A 285 -10.38 -4.59 15.74
CA GLU A 285 -10.95 -5.68 16.54
C GLU A 285 -12.15 -6.36 15.86
N GLN A 286 -12.87 -5.63 15.01
CA GLN A 286 -14.01 -6.16 14.25
C GLN A 286 -13.57 -6.85 12.96
N MET A 287 -12.33 -6.62 12.52
CA MET A 287 -11.78 -7.25 11.33
C MET A 287 -11.03 -8.54 11.64
N ARG A 288 -11.16 -9.51 10.72
CA ARG A 288 -10.36 -10.73 10.71
C ARG A 288 -9.10 -10.46 9.89
N PHE A 289 -7.96 -10.51 10.55
CA PHE A 289 -6.65 -10.45 9.91
C PHE A 289 -6.07 -11.87 9.86
N SER A 290 -5.66 -12.31 8.66
CA SER A 290 -5.03 -13.61 8.46
C SER A 290 -3.51 -13.57 8.62
N HIS A 291 -2.91 -12.36 8.60
CA HIS A 291 -1.46 -12.18 8.62
C HIS A 291 -1.03 -11.16 9.68
N GLY A 292 -0.08 -11.54 10.54
CA GLY A 292 0.46 -10.64 11.55
C GLY A 292 1.11 -9.38 10.96
N ALA A 293 1.71 -9.48 9.76
CA ALA A 293 2.34 -8.35 9.09
C ALA A 293 1.36 -7.22 8.74
N ASP A 294 0.10 -7.55 8.43
CA ASP A 294 -0.94 -6.55 8.14
C ASP A 294 -1.33 -5.78 9.42
N LEU A 295 -1.48 -6.50 10.54
CA LEU A 295 -1.69 -5.90 11.86
C LEU A 295 -0.51 -5.06 12.32
N LEU A 296 0.72 -5.49 12.03
CA LEU A 296 1.92 -4.72 12.35
C LEU A 296 1.99 -3.42 11.54
N GLY A 297 1.57 -3.45 10.27
CA GLY A 297 1.45 -2.25 9.44
C GLY A 297 0.48 -1.24 10.05
N LEU A 298 -0.71 -1.72 10.45
CA LEU A 298 -1.69 -0.92 11.16
C LEU A 298 -1.17 -0.39 12.50
N ALA A 299 -0.50 -1.23 13.30
CA ALA A 299 0.03 -0.83 14.61
C ALA A 299 1.04 0.32 14.47
N ARG A 300 1.91 0.26 13.46
CA ARG A 300 2.86 1.35 13.14
C ARG A 300 2.16 2.62 12.70
N TRP A 301 1.06 2.50 11.96
CA TRP A 301 0.24 3.65 11.58
C TRP A 301 -0.39 4.31 12.81
N VAL A 302 -1.05 3.54 13.67
CA VAL A 302 -1.67 4.02 14.92
C VAL A 302 -0.63 4.63 15.88
N LEU A 303 0.56 4.04 15.94
CA LEU A 303 1.66 4.59 16.75
C LEU A 303 2.10 5.97 16.23
N LYS A 304 2.14 6.16 14.91
CA LYS A 304 2.48 7.45 14.30
C LYS A 304 1.45 8.54 14.61
N THR A 305 0.19 8.18 14.82
CA THR A 305 -0.86 9.12 15.24
C THR A 305 -0.90 9.35 16.75
N GLY A 306 -0.05 8.69 17.52
CA GLY A 306 0.16 8.95 18.96
C GLY A 306 -0.56 8.01 19.93
N ASP A 307 -1.42 7.10 19.44
CA ASP A 307 -2.12 6.14 20.30
C ASP A 307 -1.24 4.92 20.58
N GLN A 308 -0.34 5.10 21.56
CA GLN A 308 0.64 4.10 21.95
C GLN A 308 0.00 2.82 22.50
N GLU A 309 -1.10 2.95 23.23
CA GLU A 309 -1.74 1.80 23.86
C GLU A 309 -2.41 0.90 22.84
N ARG A 310 -3.16 1.50 21.89
CA ARG A 310 -3.76 0.76 20.80
C ARG A 310 -2.70 0.14 19.89
N ALA A 311 -1.61 0.86 19.62
CA ALA A 311 -0.49 0.31 18.87
C ALA A 311 0.12 -0.94 19.56
N LEU A 312 0.33 -0.91 20.88
CA LEU A 312 0.82 -2.07 21.64
C LEU A 312 -0.12 -3.27 21.54
N ARG A 313 -1.43 -3.06 21.69
CA ARG A 313 -2.42 -4.15 21.54
C ARG A 313 -2.33 -4.79 20.15
N LEU A 314 -2.23 -3.97 19.10
CA LEU A 314 -2.12 -4.46 17.73
C LEU A 314 -0.78 -5.17 17.48
N MET A 315 0.33 -4.69 18.03
CA MET A 315 1.63 -5.36 17.94
C MET A 315 1.62 -6.73 18.63
N ARG A 316 1.01 -6.84 19.81
CA ARG A 316 0.86 -8.12 20.53
C ARG A 316 0.04 -9.12 19.72
N ARG A 317 -1.11 -8.69 19.19
CA ARG A 317 -1.93 -9.53 18.30
C ARG A 317 -1.19 -9.92 17.02
N ALA A 318 -0.35 -9.04 16.47
CA ALA A 318 0.50 -9.36 15.32
C ALA A 318 1.52 -10.45 15.65
N LEU A 319 2.12 -10.43 16.84
CA LEU A 319 3.04 -11.47 17.32
C LEU A 319 2.31 -12.82 17.48
N GLU A 320 1.10 -12.81 18.04
CA GLU A 320 0.26 -14.01 18.20
C GLU A 320 -0.12 -14.66 16.86
N LEU A 321 -0.38 -13.86 15.82
CA LEU A 321 -0.63 -14.36 14.46
C LEU A 321 0.62 -14.86 13.73
N GLY A 322 1.81 -14.63 14.29
CA GLY A 322 3.08 -14.96 13.66
C GLY A 322 3.59 -13.87 12.71
N LEU A 323 4.91 -13.69 12.72
CA LEU A 323 5.64 -12.75 11.89
C LEU A 323 6.88 -13.44 11.32
N PRO A 324 7.32 -13.08 10.10
CA PRO A 324 8.67 -13.39 9.62
C PRO A 324 9.74 -12.89 10.61
N ASP A 325 10.86 -13.62 10.74
CA ASP A 325 11.90 -13.36 11.75
C ASP A 325 12.38 -11.89 11.79
N ASP A 326 12.56 -11.26 10.64
CA ASP A 326 13.01 -9.86 10.54
C ASP A 326 11.99 -8.89 11.14
N LEU A 327 10.70 -9.16 10.95
CA LEU A 327 9.60 -8.38 11.53
C LEU A 327 9.36 -8.75 13.00
N LEU A 328 9.50 -10.03 13.35
CA LEU A 328 9.29 -10.55 14.70
C LEU A 328 10.21 -9.87 15.71
N PHE A 329 11.53 -9.99 15.53
CA PHE A 329 12.48 -9.48 16.52
C PHE A 329 12.46 -7.96 16.61
N ARG A 330 12.24 -7.29 15.47
CA ARG A 330 12.04 -5.83 15.46
C ARG A 330 10.79 -5.43 16.24
N THR A 331 9.70 -6.17 16.08
CA THR A 331 8.44 -5.88 16.79
C THR A 331 8.57 -6.12 18.28
N LEU A 332 9.22 -7.19 18.72
CA LEU A 332 9.53 -7.42 20.13
C LEU A 332 10.37 -6.28 20.71
N TRP A 333 11.39 -5.82 19.98
CA TRP A 333 12.19 -4.67 20.42
C TRP A 333 11.37 -3.37 20.53
N ASP A 334 10.51 -3.11 19.54
CA ASP A 334 9.63 -1.94 19.53
C ASP A 334 8.63 -1.99 20.71
N VAL A 335 8.06 -3.17 21.00
CA VAL A 335 7.17 -3.42 22.15
C VAL A 335 7.90 -3.16 23.46
N ALA A 336 9.06 -3.77 23.69
CA ALA A 336 9.84 -3.56 24.92
C ALA A 336 10.18 -2.07 25.12
N THR A 337 10.60 -1.39 24.05
CA THR A 337 10.93 0.05 24.09
C THR A 337 9.70 0.91 24.41
N LEU A 338 8.53 0.54 23.90
CA LEU A 338 7.29 1.26 24.15
C LEU A 338 6.74 1.03 25.56
N GLU A 339 6.79 -0.20 26.07
CA GLU A 339 6.41 -0.52 27.46
C GLU A 339 7.30 0.20 28.49
N LYS A 340 8.61 0.29 28.23
CA LYS A 340 9.52 1.10 29.08
C LYS A 340 9.13 2.56 29.12
N ARG A 341 8.80 3.16 27.96
CA ARG A 341 8.33 4.56 27.89
C ARG A 341 7.05 4.78 28.68
N ARG A 342 6.20 3.75 28.75
CA ARG A 342 4.96 3.73 29.56
C ARG A 342 5.17 3.36 31.03
N ARG A 343 6.43 3.17 31.47
CA ARG A 343 6.80 2.74 32.84
C ARG A 343 6.24 1.37 33.23
N LYS A 344 5.94 0.53 32.23
CA LYS A 344 5.52 -0.87 32.39
C LYS A 344 6.76 -1.77 32.38
N THR A 345 7.53 -1.67 33.46
CA THR A 345 8.88 -2.26 33.53
C THR A 345 8.83 -3.78 33.49
N ALA A 346 7.92 -4.42 34.22
CA ALA A 346 7.80 -5.88 34.24
C ALA A 346 7.50 -6.44 32.84
N GLU A 347 6.55 -5.84 32.12
CA GLU A 347 6.16 -6.23 30.77
C GLU A 347 7.31 -6.02 29.78
N ALA A 348 8.06 -4.93 29.92
CA ALA A 348 9.23 -4.69 29.08
C ALA A 348 10.35 -5.72 29.33
N LEU A 349 10.62 -6.06 30.60
CA LEU A 349 11.67 -7.01 30.95
C LEU A 349 11.38 -8.40 30.42
N ALA A 350 10.13 -8.87 30.49
CA ALA A 350 9.74 -10.16 29.93
C ALA A 350 10.10 -10.26 28.43
N VAL A 351 9.78 -9.23 27.65
CA VAL A 351 10.11 -9.19 26.21
C VAL A 351 11.62 -9.10 25.97
N LEU A 352 12.36 -8.36 26.82
CA LEU A 352 13.83 -8.30 26.72
C LEU A 352 14.50 -9.64 27.08
N GLU A 353 13.96 -10.38 28.04
CA GLU A 353 14.44 -11.71 28.41
C GLU A 353 14.23 -12.70 27.26
N GLU A 354 13.07 -12.66 26.58
CA GLU A 354 12.82 -13.43 25.36
C GLU A 354 13.85 -13.10 24.26
N LEU A 355 14.08 -11.81 23.99
CA LEU A 355 15.08 -11.37 23.01
C LEU A 355 16.50 -11.78 23.39
N ALA A 356 16.84 -11.81 24.69
CA ALA A 356 18.16 -12.22 25.16
C ALA A 356 18.39 -13.74 25.07
N SER A 357 17.31 -14.53 25.08
CA SER A 357 17.35 -16.00 25.14
C SER A 357 17.72 -16.66 23.80
N CYS A 358 17.43 -16.01 22.67
CA CYS A 358 17.59 -16.57 21.33
C CYS A 358 18.53 -15.74 20.45
N ARG A 359 19.09 -16.33 19.37
CA ARG A 359 19.95 -15.59 18.42
C ARG A 359 19.09 -14.68 17.54
N ASN A 360 19.29 -13.37 17.65
CA ASN A 360 18.63 -12.37 16.82
C ASN A 360 19.44 -11.06 16.78
N PRO A 361 19.13 -10.11 15.87
CA PRO A 361 19.86 -8.83 15.76
C PRO A 361 19.78 -7.93 17.00
N TYR A 362 18.79 -8.11 17.88
CA TYR A 362 18.55 -7.27 19.05
C TYR A 362 19.04 -7.88 20.37
N ARG A 363 19.60 -9.10 20.33
CA ARG A 363 19.99 -9.88 21.51
C ARG A 363 20.99 -9.14 22.40
N VAL A 364 22.04 -8.56 21.81
CA VAL A 364 23.08 -7.82 22.54
C VAL A 364 22.46 -6.57 23.17
N ALA A 365 21.65 -5.83 22.42
CA ALA A 365 20.95 -4.65 22.93
C ALA A 365 20.00 -5.00 24.09
N ALA A 366 19.31 -6.14 24.02
CA ALA A 366 18.45 -6.62 25.10
C ALA A 366 19.23 -6.98 26.37
N LEU A 367 20.35 -7.70 26.24
CA LEU A 367 21.25 -8.00 27.36
C LEU A 367 21.79 -6.73 28.03
N VAL A 368 22.10 -5.70 27.26
CA VAL A 368 22.53 -4.40 27.78
C VAL A 368 21.44 -3.73 28.60
N GLU A 369 20.20 -3.73 28.12
CA GLU A 369 19.08 -3.13 28.86
C GLU A 369 18.74 -3.92 30.13
N LEU A 370 18.80 -5.26 30.10
CA LEU A 370 18.67 -6.10 31.30
C LEU A 370 19.79 -5.81 32.31
N ALA A 371 21.04 -5.71 31.86
CA ALA A 371 22.16 -5.36 32.73
C ALA A 371 21.97 -3.98 33.40
N LYS A 372 21.47 -2.98 32.67
CA LYS A 372 21.12 -1.67 33.23
C LYS A 372 20.03 -1.78 34.30
N HIS A 373 18.99 -2.57 34.04
CA HIS A 373 17.90 -2.78 34.99
C HIS A 373 18.39 -3.44 36.29
N TYR A 374 19.09 -4.57 36.21
CA TYR A 374 19.62 -5.25 37.39
C TYR A 374 20.63 -4.38 38.16
N GLU A 375 21.47 -3.59 37.46
CA GLU A 375 22.43 -2.67 38.08
C GLU A 375 21.73 -1.54 38.85
N HIS A 376 20.75 -0.87 38.23
CA HIS A 376 20.21 0.39 38.76
C HIS A 376 18.95 0.23 39.59
N ALA A 377 18.04 -0.67 39.20
CA ALA A 377 16.75 -0.85 39.87
C ALA A 377 16.83 -1.88 40.99
N GLU A 378 17.37 -3.08 40.71
CA GLU A 378 17.42 -4.18 41.68
C GLU A 378 18.71 -4.20 42.51
N ARG A 379 19.77 -3.52 42.04
CA ARG A 379 21.12 -3.59 42.60
C ARG A 379 21.67 -5.02 42.68
N ASP A 380 21.19 -5.91 41.82
CA ASP A 380 21.70 -7.27 41.63
C ASP A 380 22.89 -7.22 40.66
N TYR A 381 24.08 -6.98 41.22
CA TYR A 381 25.29 -6.88 40.42
C TYR A 381 25.71 -8.22 39.80
N ALA A 382 25.27 -9.36 40.34
CA ALA A 382 25.60 -10.68 39.81
C ALA A 382 24.84 -10.93 38.51
N ARG A 383 23.52 -10.72 38.49
CA ARG A 383 22.72 -10.81 37.26
C ARG A 383 23.12 -9.75 36.24
N ALA A 384 23.40 -8.52 36.69
CA ALA A 384 23.89 -7.47 35.80
C ALA A 384 25.20 -7.86 35.11
N LEU A 385 26.16 -8.42 35.86
CA LEU A 385 27.44 -8.87 35.33
C LEU A 385 27.25 -10.03 34.33
N ALA A 386 26.43 -11.03 34.67
CA ALA A 386 26.15 -12.15 33.78
C ALA A 386 25.55 -11.71 32.43
N CYS A 387 24.65 -10.71 32.43
CA CYS A 387 24.15 -10.12 31.19
C CYS A 387 25.25 -9.42 30.38
N ALA A 388 26.14 -8.66 31.04
CA ALA A 388 27.23 -7.96 30.38
C ALA A 388 28.30 -8.91 29.80
N GLU A 389 28.61 -10.01 30.50
CA GLU A 389 29.52 -11.06 30.03
C GLU A 389 28.98 -11.73 28.76
N ARG A 390 27.72 -12.17 28.79
CA ARG A 390 27.05 -12.75 27.61
C ARG A 390 27.00 -11.77 26.44
N ALA A 391 26.82 -10.48 26.70
CA ALA A 391 26.86 -9.45 25.65
C ALA A 391 28.26 -9.32 25.04
N CYS A 392 29.33 -9.28 25.87
CA CYS A 392 30.73 -9.24 25.40
C CYS A 392 31.12 -10.47 24.59
N GLU A 393 30.65 -11.66 24.98
CA GLU A 393 30.91 -12.92 24.26
C GLU A 393 30.33 -12.90 22.83
N LEU A 394 29.18 -12.26 22.66
CA LEU A 394 28.49 -12.15 21.37
C LEU A 394 29.07 -11.05 20.49
N GLU A 395 29.37 -9.89 21.09
CA GLU A 395 29.88 -8.73 20.37
C GLU A 395 30.86 -7.95 21.27
N PRO A 396 32.18 -8.23 21.17
CA PRO A 396 33.15 -7.60 22.03
C PRO A 396 33.39 -6.14 21.61
N THR A 397 32.76 -5.20 22.33
CA THR A 397 32.99 -3.76 22.13
C THR A 397 33.67 -3.13 23.34
N PRO A 398 34.46 -2.04 23.16
CA PRO A 398 35.09 -1.34 24.28
C PRO A 398 34.10 -0.78 25.31
N GLU A 399 32.85 -0.50 24.92
CA GLU A 399 31.81 -0.07 25.85
C GLU A 399 31.32 -1.22 26.74
N LEU A 400 31.03 -2.38 26.15
CA LEU A 400 30.59 -3.57 26.88
C LEU A 400 31.68 -4.06 27.83
N GLU A 401 32.93 -4.04 27.39
CA GLU A 401 34.07 -4.45 28.22
C GLU A 401 34.25 -3.52 29.43
N ARG A 402 34.13 -2.20 29.24
CA ARG A 402 34.12 -1.24 30.36
C ARG A 402 32.96 -1.48 31.32
N ARG A 403 31.76 -1.81 30.81
CA ARG A 403 30.59 -2.14 31.63
C ARG A 403 30.83 -3.42 32.44
N ARG A 404 31.35 -4.48 31.82
CA ARG A 404 31.72 -5.75 32.46
C ARG A 404 32.69 -5.53 33.61
N GLN A 405 33.80 -4.84 33.35
CA GLN A 405 34.81 -4.52 34.38
C GLN A 405 34.23 -3.68 35.53
N ARG A 406 33.39 -2.68 35.21
CA ARG A 406 32.71 -1.86 36.23
C ARG A 406 31.81 -2.71 37.13
N LEU A 407 31.01 -3.60 36.54
CA LEU A 407 30.09 -4.46 37.28
C LEU A 407 30.83 -5.49 38.13
N ALA A 408 31.91 -6.08 37.63
CA ALA A 408 32.77 -7.00 38.38
C ALA A 408 33.37 -6.33 39.63
N ARG A 409 33.86 -5.09 39.51
CA ARG A 409 34.36 -4.31 40.66
C ARG A 409 33.26 -4.01 41.68
N ARG A 410 32.06 -3.67 41.24
CA ARG A 410 30.92 -3.41 42.13
C ARG A 410 30.44 -4.66 42.87
N LEU A 411 30.40 -5.80 42.18
CA LEU A 411 30.06 -7.09 42.80
C LEU A 411 31.08 -7.43 43.89
N ALA A 412 32.38 -7.36 43.58
CA ALA A 412 33.44 -7.61 44.56
C ALA A 412 33.35 -6.69 45.79
N ALA A 413 33.05 -5.40 45.59
CA ALA A 413 32.85 -4.44 46.67
C ALA A 413 31.59 -4.74 47.51
N ALA A 414 30.53 -5.27 46.90
CA ALA A 414 29.29 -5.63 47.60
C ALA A 414 29.42 -6.94 48.43
N THR A 415 30.29 -7.86 48.00
CA THR A 415 30.57 -9.13 48.69
C THR A 415 31.73 -9.07 49.69
N GLY A 416 32.46 -7.95 49.76
CA GLY A 416 33.54 -7.75 50.74
C GLY A 416 33.01 -7.75 52.18
N PRO A 417 33.82 -8.16 53.18
CA PRO A 417 33.37 -8.25 54.56
C PRO A 417 32.88 -6.89 55.06
N ARG A 418 31.62 -6.82 55.51
CA ARG A 418 31.15 -5.70 56.33
C ARG A 418 31.93 -5.77 57.64
N LEU A 419 32.89 -4.87 57.83
CA LEU A 419 33.50 -4.64 59.13
C LEU A 419 32.36 -4.34 60.13
N LEU A 420 32.16 -5.26 61.06
CA LEU A 420 31.24 -5.15 62.20
C LEU A 420 31.73 -4.09 63.18
#